data_AF-A0A1M5AM31-F1
#
_entry.id   AF-A0A1M5AM31-F1
#
_cell.length_a   1.000
_cell.length_b   1.000
_cell.length_c   1.000
_cell.angle_alpha   90.00
_cell.angle_beta   90.00
_cell.angle_gamma   90.00
#
_symmetry.space_group_name_H-M   'P 1'
#
loop_
_entity.id
_entity.type
_entity.pdbx_description
1 polymer ?
#
loop_
_entity_poly.entity_id
_entity_poly.type
_entity_poly.pdbx_seq_one_letter_code
_entity_poly.pdbx_strand_id
1 'polypeptide(L)' 'MMNIIAQLNILKAMELKPNFSELAREYGMDRRTVKKYFEGYEGKPKTKNKTSKLDKYFDEIKAKLAIKGTTVKAVYEFFV' A
#
# COMPACT_ATOMS: atom_id res chain seq x y z
N MET A 1 -6.51 -20.51 -0.28
CA MET A 1 -5.58 -20.21 0.82
C MET A 1 -6.41 -19.81 2.04
N MET A 2 -6.32 -20.56 3.14
CA MET A 2 -6.91 -20.14 4.41
C MET A 2 -6.26 -18.82 4.86
N ASN A 3 -7.07 -17.91 5.41
CA ASN A 3 -6.63 -16.57 5.79
C ASN A 3 -5.98 -16.60 7.19
N ILE A 4 -4.65 -16.61 7.26
CA ILE A 4 -3.89 -16.61 8.52
C ILE A 4 -4.25 -15.44 9.44
N ILE A 5 -4.64 -14.29 8.86
CA ILE A 5 -5.05 -13.11 9.64
C ILE A 5 -6.33 -13.41 10.42
N ALA A 6 -7.28 -14.13 9.82
CA ALA A 6 -8.52 -14.49 10.49
C ALA A 6 -8.26 -15.42 11.69
N GLN A 7 -7.39 -16.42 11.52
CA GLN A 7 -7.02 -17.33 12.61
C GLN A 7 -6.26 -16.62 13.72
N LEU A 8 -5.32 -15.74 13.39
CA LEU A 8 -4.59 -14.93 14.37
C LEU A 8 -5.53 -13.98 15.13
N ASN A 9 -6.54 -13.41 14.47
CA ASN A 9 -7.55 -12.57 15.11
C ASN A 9 -8.43 -13.36 16.09
N ILE A 10 -8.81 -14.61 15.74
CA ILE A 10 -9.54 -15.50 16.66
C ILE A 10 -8.70 -15.81 17.89
N LEU A 11 -7.44 -16.21 17.71
CA LEU A 11 -6.52 -16.50 18.83
C LEU A 11 -6.32 -15.29 19.72
N LYS A 12 -6.20 -14.09 19.13
CA LYS A 12 -6.07 -12.83 19.86
C LYS A 12 -7.34 -12.48 20.64
N ALA A 13 -8.52 -12.70 20.06
CA ALA A 13 -9.81 -12.47 20.72
C ALA A 13 -10.07 -13.45 21.87
N MET A 14 -9.52 -14.67 21.78
CA MET A 14 -9.58 -15.69 22.83
C MET A 14 -8.48 -15.54 23.89
N GLU A 15 -7.62 -14.50 23.79
CA GLU A 15 -6.45 -14.29 24.65
C GLU A 15 -5.47 -15.49 24.70
N LEU A 16 -5.49 -16.32 23.65
CA LEU A 16 -4.64 -17.50 23.54
C LEU A 16 -3.30 -17.14 22.89
N LYS A 17 -2.21 -17.64 23.48
CA LYS A 17 -0.86 -17.49 22.91
C LYS A 17 -0.69 -18.40 21.69
N PRO A 18 -0.46 -17.85 20.47
CA PRO A 18 -0.30 -18.67 19.28
C PRO A 18 1.02 -19.44 19.27
N ASN A 19 1.00 -20.67 18.73
CA ASN A 19 2.21 -21.37 18.33
C ASN A 19 2.64 -20.94 16.92
N PHE A 20 3.49 -19.92 16.84
CA PHE A 20 3.91 -19.36 15.54
C PHE A 20 4.63 -20.36 14.62
N SER A 21 5.32 -21.37 15.16
CA SER A 21 6.06 -22.35 14.37
C SER A 21 5.14 -23.40 13.75
N GLU A 22 4.07 -23.77 14.45
CA GLU A 22 3.06 -24.70 13.95
C GLU A 22 2.19 -24.05 12.88
N LEU A 23 1.70 -22.83 13.15
CA LEU A 23 1.00 -21.99 12.18
C LEU A 23 1.87 -21.74 10.93
N ALA A 24 3.17 -21.50 11.10
CA ALA A 24 4.09 -21.38 9.97
C ALA A 24 4.12 -22.63 9.08
N ARG A 25 4.12 -23.83 9.66
CA ARG A 25 4.13 -25.10 8.91
C ARG A 25 2.81 -25.36 8.20
N GLU A 26 1.69 -25.13 8.89
CA GLU A 26 0.34 -25.32 8.33
C GLU A 26 0.09 -24.38 7.14
N TYR A 27 0.52 -23.12 7.25
CA TYR A 27 0.30 -22.11 6.22
C TYR A 27 1.46 -21.99 5.21
N GLY A 28 2.54 -22.76 5.36
CA GLY A 28 3.71 -22.71 4.48
C GLY A 28 4.43 -21.34 4.49
N MET A 29 4.46 -20.67 5.64
CA MET A 29 5.01 -19.33 5.83
C MET A 29 6.16 -19.31 6.83
N ASP A 30 7.02 -18.28 6.79
CA ASP A 30 8.04 -18.09 7.84
C ASP A 30 7.40 -17.68 9.17
N ARG A 31 7.83 -18.28 10.29
CA ARG A 31 7.27 -17.99 11.64
C ARG A 31 7.36 -16.51 12.02
N ARG A 32 8.38 -15.79 11.54
CA ARG A 32 8.56 -14.35 11.80
C ARG A 32 7.48 -13.56 11.09
N THR A 33 7.04 -14.01 9.92
CA THR A 33 5.91 -13.41 9.20
C THR A 33 4.61 -13.62 9.98
N VAL A 34 4.34 -14.84 10.45
CA VAL A 34 3.16 -15.12 11.30
C VAL A 34 3.15 -14.26 12.56
N LYS A 35 4.29 -14.22 13.28
CA LYS A 35 4.47 -13.38 14.46
C LYS A 35 4.23 -11.89 14.16
N LYS A 36 4.80 -11.39 13.06
CA LYS A 36 4.66 -10.00 12.62
C LYS A 36 3.19 -9.62 12.37
N TYR A 37 2.40 -10.51 11.75
CA TYR A 37 0.96 -10.29 11.56
C TYR A 37 0.20 -10.32 12.88
N PHE A 38 0.55 -11.20 13.82
CA PHE A 38 -0.05 -11.22 15.16
C PHE A 38 0.20 -9.92 15.95
N GLU A 39 1.39 -9.34 15.80
CA GLU A 39 1.79 -8.07 16.43
C GLU A 39 1.10 -6.84 15.80
N GLY A 40 0.27 -7.01 14.77
CA GLY A 40 -0.53 -5.92 14.18
C GLY A 40 -0.01 -5.38 12.85
N TYR A 41 0.81 -6.13 12.13
CA TYR A 41 1.20 -5.75 10.77
C TYR A 41 0.05 -5.94 9.77
N GLU A 42 -0.35 -4.87 9.09
CA GLU A 42 -1.46 -4.90 8.12
C GLU A 42 -1.01 -5.08 6.66
N GLY A 43 0.29 -5.28 6.43
CA GLY A 43 0.86 -5.34 5.08
C GLY A 43 1.46 -4.01 4.62
N LYS A 44 2.08 -4.02 3.44
CA LYS A 44 2.45 -2.78 2.75
C LYS A 44 1.23 -2.27 2.00
N PRO A 45 0.97 -0.96 1.97
CA PRO A 45 -0.08 -0.42 1.10
C PRO A 45 0.24 -0.80 -0.35
N LYS A 46 -0.80 -1.19 -1.10
CA LYS A 46 -0.65 -1.58 -2.51
C LYS A 46 -0.21 -0.41 -3.39
N THR A 47 -0.66 0.80 -3.06
CA THR A 47 -0.30 2.04 -3.73
C THR A 47 0.55 2.90 -2.80
N LYS A 48 1.59 3.52 -3.36
CA LYS A 48 2.35 4.54 -2.65
C LYS A 48 1.65 5.88 -2.88
N ASN A 49 1.40 6.63 -1.81
CA ASN A 49 1.02 8.03 -1.95
C ASN A 49 2.29 8.83 -2.28
N LYS A 50 2.59 8.96 -3.57
CA LYS A 50 3.74 9.72 -4.08
C LYS A 50 3.23 10.80 -5.01
N THR A 51 3.48 12.05 -4.63
CA THR A 51 3.18 13.21 -5.48
C THR A 51 4.08 13.23 -6.71
N SER A 52 3.51 13.71 -7.82
CA SER A 52 4.26 13.99 -9.03
C SER A 52 5.15 15.22 -8.84
N LYS A 53 6.27 15.28 -9.57
CA LYS A 53 7.10 16.49 -9.65
C LYS A 53 6.32 17.70 -10.19
N LEU A 54 5.27 17.44 -10.97
CA LEU A 54 4.44 18.46 -11.60
C LEU A 54 3.24 18.91 -10.75
N ASP A 55 2.96 18.23 -9.63
CA ASP A 55 1.80 18.58 -8.78
C ASP A 55 1.90 20.01 -8.24
N LYS A 56 3.13 20.51 -8.01
CA LYS A 56 3.38 21.92 -7.64
C LYS A 56 2.92 22.95 -8.68
N TYR A 57 2.76 22.55 -9.93
CA TYR A 57 2.39 23.42 -11.05
C TYR A 57 0.94 23.23 -11.48
N PHE A 58 0.10 22.59 -10.67
CA PHE A 58 -1.28 22.25 -11.04
C PHE A 58 -2.07 23.45 -11.59
N ASP A 59 -2.03 24.58 -10.89
CA ASP A 59 -2.75 25.79 -11.30
C ASP A 59 -2.19 26.39 -12.60
N GLU A 60 -0.87 26.38 -12.77
CA GLU A 60 -0.21 26.88 -13.98
C GLU A 60 -0.49 25.98 -15.20
N ILE A 61 -0.47 24.66 -15.01
CA ILE A 61 -0.85 23.67 -16.03
C ILE A 61 -2.31 23.90 -16.45
N LYS A 62 -3.20 24.09 -15.46
CA LYS A 62 -4.63 24.36 -15.71
C LYS A 62 -4.83 25.65 -16.50
N ALA A 63 -4.11 26.72 -16.15
CA ALA A 63 -4.16 27.99 -16.87
C ALA A 63 -3.66 27.85 -18.32
N LYS A 64 -2.53 27.15 -18.54
CA LYS A 64 -1.97 26.93 -19.88
C LYS A 64 -2.86 26.05 -20.76
N LEU A 65 -3.48 25.02 -20.20
CA LEU A 65 -4.43 24.17 -20.93
C LEU A 65 -5.74 24.87 -21.30
N ALA A 66 -6.10 25.96 -20.61
CA ALA A 66 -7.28 26.75 -20.95
C ALA A 66 -7.09 27.61 -22.22
N ILE A 67 -5.84 27.77 -22.69
CA ILE A 67 -5.53 28.52 -23.91
C ILE A 67 -5.94 27.69 -25.14
N LYS A 68 -6.78 28.26 -26.00
CA LYS A 68 -7.22 27.57 -27.24
C LYS A 68 -6.03 27.29 -28.15
N GLY A 69 -5.94 26.04 -28.62
CA GLY A 69 -4.86 25.57 -29.50
C GLY A 69 -3.66 24.98 -28.77
N THR A 70 -3.64 25.00 -27.43
CA THR A 70 -2.58 24.39 -26.64
C THR A 70 -2.76 22.87 -26.54
N THR A 71 -1.67 22.12 -26.70
CA THR A 71 -1.65 20.67 -26.52
C THR A 71 -1.07 20.29 -25.16
N VAL A 72 -1.48 19.15 -24.61
CA VAL A 72 -0.93 18.62 -23.35
C VAL A 72 0.59 18.43 -23.45
N LYS A 73 1.08 18.01 -24.62
CA LYS A 73 2.51 17.84 -24.89
C LYS A 73 3.27 19.17 -24.77
N ALA A 74 2.76 20.24 -25.37
CA ALA A 74 3.38 21.56 -25.28
C ALA A 74 3.45 22.09 -23.84
N VAL A 75 2.40 21.84 -23.02
CA VAL A 75 2.42 22.21 -21.60
C VAL A 75 3.40 21.36 -20.80
N TYR A 76 3.51 20.06 -21.11
CA TYR A 76 4.49 19.19 -20.46
C TYR A 76 5.92 19.61 -20.76
N GLU A 77 6.25 19.85 -22.03
CA GLU A 77 7.57 20.33 -22.47
C GLU A 77 7.94 21.71 -21.90
N PHE A 78 6.96 22.51 -21.48
CA PHE A 78 7.24 23.78 -20.79
C PHE A 78 7.83 23.59 -19.38
N PHE A 79 7.51 22.47 -18.69
CA PHE A 79 7.93 22.22 -17.31
C PHE A 79 9.07 21.19 -17.17
N VAL A 80 9.54 20.62 -18.28
CA VAL A 80 10.56 19.57 -18.35
C VAL A 80 11.83 20.12 -18.96
#